data_AF-A0A2W5Y5X1-F1
#
_entry.id   AF-A0A2W5Y5X1-F1
#
_cell.length_a   1.000
_cell.length_b   1.000
_cell.length_c   1.000
_cell.angle_alpha   90.00
_cell.angle_beta   90.00
_cell.angle_gamma   90.00
#
_symmetry.space_group_name_H-M   'P 1'
#
loop_
_entity.id
_entity.type
_entity.pdbx_description
1 polymer ?
#
loop_
_entity_poly.entity_id
_entity_poly.type
_entity_poly.pdbx_seq_one_letter_code
_entity_poly.pdbx_strand_id
1 'polypeptide(L)' 'MTSPEELPYERALALFDEKLQALENGNLSLEDALTAVDEARVYLRVCEQRLSEAKSRIELRPVPPAEDAKDETAF' A
#
# COMPACT_ATOMS: atom_id res chain seq x y z
N MET A 1 -18.58 -10.43 -7.61
CA MET A 1 -18.17 -9.09 -7.12
C MET A 1 -16.97 -9.33 -6.23
N THR A 2 -15.83 -8.70 -6.53
CA THR A 2 -14.58 -8.84 -5.77
C THR A 2 -14.70 -8.00 -4.50
N SER A 3 -14.46 -8.60 -3.34
CA SER A 3 -14.56 -7.90 -2.05
C SER A 3 -13.49 -6.80 -1.97
N PRO A 4 -13.71 -5.67 -1.26
CA PRO A 4 -12.71 -4.60 -1.17
C PRO A 4 -11.34 -5.10 -0.68
N GLU A 5 -11.35 -6.11 0.21
CA GLU A 5 -10.15 -6.76 0.77
C GLU A 5 -9.34 -7.55 -0.27
N GLU A 6 -9.92 -7.87 -1.42
CA GLU A 6 -9.26 -8.59 -2.51
C GLU A 6 -8.64 -7.65 -3.55
N LEU A 7 -8.77 -6.32 -3.37
CA LEU A 7 -8.20 -5.36 -4.31
C LEU A 7 -6.66 -5.41 -4.33
N PRO A 8 -6.04 -5.22 -5.51
CA PRO A 8 -4.61 -4.94 -5.60
C PRO A 8 -4.31 -3.55 -5.05
N TYR A 9 -3.06 -3.35 -4.62
CA TYR A 9 -2.60 -2.11 -3.98
C TYR A 9 -2.90 -0.87 -4.83
N GLU A 10 -2.57 -0.92 -6.12
CA GLU A 10 -2.69 0.20 -7.05
C GLU A 10 -4.15 0.62 -7.24
N ARG A 11 -5.07 -0.36 -7.23
CA ARG A 11 -6.50 -0.08 -7.36
C ARG A 11 -7.08 0.50 -6.07
N ALA A 12 -6.68 -0.05 -4.92
CA ALA A 12 -7.09 0.48 -3.63
C ALA A 12 -6.60 1.92 -3.43
N LEU A 13 -5.35 2.21 -3.81
CA LEU A 13 -4.78 3.54 -3.75
C LEU A 13 -5.52 4.54 -4.65
N ALA A 14 -5.80 4.17 -5.91
CA ALA A 14 -6.53 5.03 -6.82
C ALA A 14 -7.95 5.37 -6.31
N LEU A 15 -8.65 4.40 -5.72
CA LEU A 15 -9.97 4.62 -5.13
C LEU A 15 -9.89 5.47 -3.86
N PHE A 16 -8.85 5.28 -3.04
CA PHE A 16 -8.59 6.12 -1.88
C PHE A 16 -8.37 7.59 -2.27
N ASP A 17 -7.52 7.83 -3.27
CA ASP A 17 -7.23 9.17 -3.79
C ASP A 17 -8.49 9.84 -4.36
N GLU A 18 -9.35 9.10 -5.04
CA GLU A 18 -10.64 9.61 -5.52
C GLU A 18 -11.52 10.11 -4.37
N LYS A 19 -11.58 9.37 -3.25
CA LYS A 19 -12.34 9.79 -2.06
C LYS A 19 -11.73 11.02 -1.39
N LEU A 20 -10.40 11.10 -1.31
CA LEU A 20 -9.71 12.28 -0.79
C LEU A 20 -10.00 13.51 -1.65
N GLN A 21 -9.87 13.40 -2.97
CA GLN A 21 -10.17 14.51 -3.88
C GLN A 21 -11.63 14.98 -3.74
N ALA A 22 -12.59 14.06 -3.60
CA ALA A 22 -13.98 14.42 -3.39
C ALA A 22 -14.20 15.21 -2.08
N LEU A 23 -13.52 14.81 -0.99
CA LEU A 23 -13.56 15.51 0.29
C LEU A 23 -12.88 16.89 0.22
N GLU A 24 -11.72 16.97 -0.43
CA GLU A 24 -10.95 18.21 -0.60
C GLU A 24 -11.69 19.25 -1.46
N ASN A 25 -12.44 18.80 -2.46
CA ASN A 25 -13.25 19.67 -3.30
C ASN A 25 -14.39 20.35 -2.52
N GLY A 26 -14.77 19.83 -1.35
CA GLY A 26 -15.76 20.44 -0.45
C GLY A 26 -17.18 20.55 -0.99
N ASN A 27 -17.47 19.92 -2.15
CA ASN A 27 -18.79 19.93 -2.80
C ASN A 27 -19.59 18.65 -2.47
N LEU A 28 -19.56 18.23 -1.21
CA LEU A 28 -20.28 17.06 -0.71
C LEU A 28 -21.26 17.50 0.37
N SER A 29 -22.40 16.82 0.45
CA SER A 29 -23.25 16.93 1.64
C SER A 29 -22.54 16.30 2.85
N LEU A 30 -23.01 16.59 4.07
CA LEU A 30 -22.46 15.97 5.27
C LEU A 30 -22.57 14.44 5.21
N GLU A 31 -23.69 13.92 4.71
CA GLU A 31 -23.91 12.48 4.57
C GLU A 31 -22.94 11.86 3.56
N ASP A 32 -22.79 12.49 2.39
CA ASP A 32 -21.85 12.02 1.36
C ASP A 32 -20.39 12.08 1.84
N ALA A 33 -20.05 13.11 2.62
CA ALA A 33 -18.72 13.23 3.22
C ALA A 33 -18.44 12.11 4.23
N LEU A 34 -19.42 11.74 5.06
CA LEU A 34 -19.30 10.61 6.00
C LEU A 34 -19.12 9.29 5.23
N THR A 35 -19.92 9.06 4.19
CA THR A 35 -19.78 7.88 3.33
C THR A 35 -18.41 7.83 2.65
N ALA A 36 -17.95 8.95 2.08
CA ALA A 36 -16.65 9.02 1.43
C ALA A 36 -15.49 8.70 2.40
N VAL A 37 -15.58 9.16 3.66
CA VAL A 37 -14.60 8.85 4.70
C VAL A 37 -14.63 7.35 5.06
N ASP A 38 -15.79 6.75 5.21
CA ASP A 38 -15.90 5.32 5.54
C ASP A 38 -15.36 4.44 4.41
N GLU A 39 -15.64 4.78 3.16
CA GLU A 39 -15.06 4.10 1.99
C GLU A 39 -13.54 4.30 1.92
N ALA A 40 -13.05 5.53 2.14
CA ALA A 40 -11.62 5.82 2.18
C ALA A 40 -10.89 4.97 3.23
N ARG A 41 -11.48 4.81 4.43
CA ARG A 41 -10.91 3.95 5.48
C ARG A 41 -10.80 2.49 5.07
N VAL A 42 -11.75 1.98 4.29
CA VAL A 42 -11.69 0.61 3.75
C VAL A 42 -10.52 0.49 2.79
N TYR A 43 -10.38 1.41 1.83
CA TYR A 43 -9.27 1.36 0.87
C TYR A 43 -7.90 1.56 1.52
N LEU A 44 -7.79 2.45 2.50
CA LEU A 44 -6.57 2.65 3.26
C LEU A 44 -6.11 1.36 3.97
N ARG A 45 -7.04 0.63 4.58
CA ARG A 45 -6.75 -0.65 5.24
C ARG A 45 -6.18 -1.67 4.25
N VAL A 46 -6.72 -1.72 3.04
CA VAL A 46 -6.20 -2.61 1.98
C VAL A 46 -4.79 -2.19 1.59
N CYS A 47 -4.53 -0.89 1.40
CA CYS A 47 -3.20 -0.38 1.10
C CYS A 47 -2.18 -0.79 2.17
N GLU A 48 -2.52 -0.58 3.46
CA GLU A 48 -1.66 -0.95 4.59
C GLU A 48 -1.39 -2.46 4.64
N GLN A 49 -2.42 -3.28 4.40
CA GLN A 49 -2.28 -4.74 4.36
C GLN A 49 -1.32 -5.18 3.25
N ARG A 50 -1.49 -4.69 2.02
CA ARG A 50 -0.61 -5.04 0.89
C ARG A 50 0.84 -4.60 1.12
N LEU A 51 1.04 -3.43 1.71
CA LEU A 51 2.37 -2.95 2.09
C LEU A 51 2.99 -3.82 3.18
N SER A 52 2.21 -4.25 4.17
CA SER A 52 2.67 -5.16 5.22
C SER A 52 3.09 -6.53 4.68
N GLU A 53 2.28 -7.10 3.77
CA GLU A 53 2.58 -8.34 3.06
C GLU A 53 3.88 -8.21 2.23
N ALA A 54 4.05 -7.09 1.52
CA ALA A 54 5.26 -6.82 0.75
C ALA A 54 6.51 -6.67 1.61
N LYS A 55 6.42 -5.94 2.74
CA LYS A 55 7.53 -5.78 3.71
C LYS A 55 7.96 -7.13 4.28
N SER A 56 7.00 -7.94 4.73
CA SER A 56 7.25 -9.29 5.26
C SER A 56 8.02 -10.17 4.27
N ARG A 57 7.69 -10.08 2.97
CA ARG A 57 8.40 -10.83 1.91
C ARG A 57 9.84 -10.36 1.69
N ILE A 58 10.11 -9.08 1.90
CA ILE A 58 11.47 -8.51 1.78
C ILE A 58 12.33 -8.92 2.98
N GLU A 59 11.78 -8.82 4.20
CA GLU A 59 12.50 -9.16 5.43
C GLU A 59 12.85 -10.65 5.54
N LEU A 60 12.01 -11.53 5.00
CA LEU A 60 12.27 -12.97 4.95
C LEU A 60 13.28 -13.37 3.86
N ARG A 61 13.70 -12.44 2.98
CA ARG A 61 14.64 -12.74 1.91
C ARG A 61 16.05 -12.88 2.52
N PRO A 62 16.69 -14.07 2.45
CA PRO A 62 18.06 -14.21 2.91
C PRO A 62 18.93 -13.23 2.10
N VAL A 63 19.73 -12.43 2.80
CA VAL A 63 20.82 -11.70 2.15
C VAL A 63 21.75 -12.77 1.56
N PRO A 64 21.95 -12.81 0.22
CA PRO A 64 22.90 -13.75 -0.34
C PRO A 64 24.26 -13.49 0.31
N PRO A 65 25.01 -14.53 0.72
CA PRO A 65 26.33 -14.34 1.27
C PRO A 65 27.15 -13.53 0.26
N ALA A 66 27.82 -12.49 0.75
CA ALA A 66 28.72 -11.69 -0.05
C ALA A 66 29.90 -12.57 -0.48
N GLU A 67 29.76 -13.29 -1.59
CA GLU A 67 30.88 -13.90 -2.28
C GLU A 67 31.63 -12.82 -3.06
N ASP A 68 32.96 -12.90 -2.98
CA ASP A 68 33.96 -12.13 -3.73
C ASP A 68 34.34 -10.73 -3.24
N ALA A 69 34.77 -10.62 -1.96
CA ALA A 69 35.96 -9.83 -1.69
C ALA A 69 37.17 -10.75 -1.87
N LYS A 70 37.61 -10.92 -3.12
CA LYS A 70 38.84 -11.65 -3.43
C LYS A 70 39.99 -10.95 -2.71
N ASP A 71 40.61 -11.72 -1.83
CA ASP A 71 41.82 -11.41 -1.11
C ASP A 71 42.98 -11.27 -2.11
N GLU A 72 43.16 -10.06 -2.66
CA GLU A 72 44.44 -9.62 -3.25
C GLU A 72 45.39 -9.25 -2.10
N THR A 73 45.82 -10.24 -1.32
CA THR A 73 47.08 -10.14 -0.59
C THR A 73 48.17 -10.76 -1.45
N ALA A 74 48.73 -9.92 -2.32
CA ALA A 74 50.00 -10.18 -2.96
C ALA A 74 51.09 -10.34 -1.90
N PHE A 75 51.78 -11.48 -1.91
CA PHE A 75 53.13 -11.68 -1.37
C PHE A 75 53.93 -12.57 -2.31
#